data_AF-A0A8S2URJ8-F1
#
_entry.id   AF-A0A8S2URJ8-F1
#
_cell.length_a   1.000
_cell.length_b   1.000
_cell.length_c   1.000
_cell.angle_alpha   90.00
_cell.angle_beta   90.00
_cell.angle_gamma   90.00
#
_symmetry.space_group_name_H-M   'P 1'
#
loop_
_entity.id
_entity.type
_entity.pdbx_description
1 polymer ?
#
loop_
_entity_poly.entity_id
_entity_poly.type
_entity_poly.pdbx_seq_one_letter_code
_entity_poly.pdbx_strand_id
1 'polypeptide(L)'
;MGYSTEELFFTEHDVGNYTVYDNPSAYEVYNPVNYVANWTQPMLIIVGAHDYRVPETQGIGAFTALQRRNITSRLLYFPTENHW
;
A
#
# COMPACT_ATOMS: atom_id res chain seq x y z
N MET A 1 3.35 -5.31 -0.57
CA MET A 1 3.88 -6.47 -1.35
C MET A 1 3.07 -7.68 -0.88
N GLY A 2 2.61 -8.59 -1.76
CA GLY A 2 1.67 -9.64 -1.33
C GLY A 2 2.14 -10.53 -0.18
N TYR A 3 3.46 -10.64 0.06
CA TYR A 3 4.04 -11.40 1.17
C TYR A 3 4.33 -10.59 2.44
N SER A 4 3.95 -9.32 2.47
CA SER A 4 4.19 -8.47 3.64
C SER A 4 3.11 -8.62 4.72
N THR A 5 2.20 -9.57 4.56
CA THR A 5 1.08 -9.87 5.46
C THR A 5 0.85 -11.38 5.49
N GLU A 6 0.36 -11.85 6.63
CA GLU A 6 -0.24 -13.14 6.92
C GLU A 6 -1.68 -13.30 6.36
N GLU A 7 -2.36 -12.21 6.02
CA GLU A 7 -3.77 -12.18 5.58
C GLU A 7 -3.93 -12.48 4.08
N LEU A 8 -3.26 -13.54 3.62
CA LEU A 8 -3.18 -13.92 2.20
C LEU A 8 -4.53 -14.28 1.59
N PHE A 9 -5.48 -14.76 2.40
CA PHE A 9 -6.81 -15.16 1.95
C PHE A 9 -7.50 -14.09 1.11
N PHE A 10 -7.48 -12.82 1.55
CA PHE A 10 -8.17 -11.75 0.84
C PHE A 10 -7.58 -11.52 -0.55
N THR A 11 -6.26 -11.34 -0.62
CA THR A 11 -5.61 -11.03 -1.89
C THR A 11 -5.63 -12.19 -2.86
N GLU A 12 -5.55 -13.44 -2.38
CA GLU A 12 -5.64 -14.63 -3.22
C GLU A 12 -7.08 -14.83 -3.73
N HIS A 13 -8.07 -14.70 -2.85
CA HIS A 13 -9.48 -14.84 -3.22
C HIS A 13 -9.88 -13.84 -4.31
N ASP A 14 -9.51 -12.57 -4.15
CA ASP A 14 -9.94 -11.49 -5.04
C ASP A 14 -9.35 -11.58 -6.46
N VAL A 15 -8.21 -12.26 -6.60
CA VAL A 15 -7.53 -12.48 -7.89
C VAL A 15 -7.81 -13.86 -8.50
N GLY A 16 -8.74 -14.63 -7.93
CA GLY A 16 -9.16 -15.93 -8.46
C GLY A 16 -8.46 -17.16 -7.85
N ASN A 17 -8.05 -17.08 -6.59
CA ASN A 17 -7.32 -18.10 -5.82
C ASN A 17 -5.94 -18.45 -6.39
N TYR A 18 -5.26 -17.46 -6.98
CA TYR A 18 -3.85 -17.59 -7.38
C TYR A 18 -2.96 -16.97 -6.31
N THR A 19 -1.84 -17.61 -6.01
CA THR A 19 -0.76 -16.95 -5.26
C THR A 19 -0.04 -15.92 -6.15
N VAL A 20 0.73 -15.01 -5.54
CA VAL A 20 1.50 -14.00 -6.28
C VAL A 20 2.48 -14.63 -7.27
N TYR A 21 3.07 -15.79 -6.97
CA TYR A 21 3.99 -16.47 -7.88
C TYR A 21 3.28 -17.29 -8.96
N ASP A 22 2.05 -17.78 -8.72
CA ASP A 22 1.28 -18.53 -9.71
C ASP A 22 0.76 -17.62 -10.83
N ASN A 23 0.28 -16.42 -10.47
CA ASN A 23 -0.25 -15.47 -11.44
C ASN A 23 0.09 -14.01 -11.07
N PRO A 24 1.36 -13.57 -11.24
CA PRO A 24 1.79 -12.23 -10.86
C PRO A 24 0.98 -11.11 -11.52
N SER A 25 0.55 -11.31 -12.77
CA SER A 25 -0.20 -10.30 -13.52
C SER A 25 -1.59 -10.04 -12.93
N ALA A 26 -2.21 -11.03 -12.28
CA ALA A 26 -3.49 -10.85 -11.60
C ALA A 26 -3.40 -9.91 -10.38
N TYR A 27 -2.23 -9.80 -9.77
CA TYR A 27 -1.96 -8.83 -8.69
C TYR A 27 -1.54 -7.46 -9.25
N GLU A 28 -0.77 -7.45 -10.33
CA GLU A 28 -0.14 -6.23 -10.86
C GLU A 28 -1.16 -5.20 -11.36
N VAL A 29 -2.35 -5.63 -11.78
CA VAL A 29 -3.46 -4.73 -12.15
C VAL A 29 -3.97 -3.89 -10.96
N TYR A 30 -3.70 -4.31 -9.72
CA TYR A 30 -4.07 -3.58 -8.51
C TYR A 30 -2.89 -2.84 -7.87
N ASN A 31 -1.69 -2.92 -8.44
CA ASN A 31 -0.49 -2.29 -7.87
C ASN A 31 -0.58 -0.76 -8.00
N PRO A 32 -0.69 0.00 -6.89
CA PRO A 32 -0.88 1.45 -6.93
C PRO A 32 0.29 2.18 -7.60
N VAL A 33 1.49 1.61 -7.60
CA VAL A 33 2.68 2.19 -8.26
C VAL A 33 2.42 2.46 -9.74
N ASN A 34 1.64 1.61 -10.42
CA ASN A 34 1.30 1.76 -11.84
C ASN A 34 0.37 2.95 -12.11
N TYR A 35 -0.28 3.48 -11.07
CA TYR A 35 -1.28 4.54 -11.16
C TYR A 35 -0.84 5.84 -10.48
N VAL A 36 0.35 5.87 -9.88
CA VAL A 36 0.89 7.06 -9.19
C VAL A 36 0.89 8.28 -10.11
N ALA A 37 1.12 8.13 -11.42
CA ALA A 37 1.11 9.25 -12.38
C ALA A 37 -0.27 9.92 -12.51
N ASN A 38 -1.36 9.23 -12.14
CA ASN A 38 -2.73 9.72 -12.28
C ASN A 38 -3.24 10.46 -11.03
N TRP A 39 -2.53 10.40 -9.90
CA TRP A 39 -2.96 11.08 -8.68
C TRP A 39 -3.00 12.61 -8.89
N THR A 40 -3.94 13.32 -8.27
CA THR A 40 -4.04 14.79 -8.45
C THR A 40 -4.49 15.52 -7.19
N GLN A 41 -5.18 14.81 -6.30
CA GLN A 41 -5.87 15.42 -5.17
C GLN A 41 -4.97 15.48 -3.93
N PRO A 42 -5.13 16.50 -3.08
CA PRO A 42 -4.47 16.52 -1.78
C PRO A 42 -4.79 15.27 -0.96
N MET A 43 -3.79 14.72 -0.27
CA MET A 43 -3.95 13.44 0.43
C MET A 43 -3.28 13.44 1.82
N LEU A 44 -4.00 12.93 2.81
CA LEU A 44 -3.46 12.63 4.14
C LEU A 44 -3.15 11.13 4.19
N ILE A 45 -1.92 10.79 4.54
CA ILE A 45 -1.47 9.42 4.79
C ILE A 45 -1.33 9.25 6.30
N ILE A 46 -1.92 8.19 6.85
CA ILE A 46 -1.85 7.83 8.27
C ILE A 46 -1.17 6.46 8.36
N VAL A 47 -0.16 6.32 9.22
CA VAL A 47 0.65 5.10 9.32
C VAL A 47 1.00 4.80 10.78
N GLY A 48 0.86 3.54 11.20
CA GLY A 48 1.37 3.01 12.47
C GLY A 48 2.66 2.22 12.27
N ALA A 49 3.64 2.40 13.15
CA ALA A 49 4.94 1.72 13.04
C ALA A 49 4.89 0.22 13.38
N HIS A 50 3.89 -0.20 14.17
CA HIS A 50 3.66 -1.60 14.53
C HIS A 50 2.52 -2.23 13.72
N ASP A 51 2.19 -1.64 12.57
CA ASP A 51 1.28 -2.27 11.62
C ASP A 51 2.02 -3.38 10.86
N TYR A 52 1.85 -4.63 11.33
CA TYR A 52 2.43 -5.81 10.70
C TYR A 52 1.54 -6.40 9.60
N ARG A 53 0.34 -5.85 9.37
CA ARG A 53 -0.57 -6.26 8.27
C ARG A 53 -0.32 -5.41 7.02
N VAL A 54 -0.12 -4.12 7.21
CA VAL A 54 0.29 -3.17 6.16
C VAL A 54 1.53 -2.42 6.64
N PRO A 55 2.73 -2.96 6.40
CA PRO A 55 3.96 -2.36 6.93
C PRO A 55 4.11 -0.88 6.58
N GLU A 56 4.64 -0.11 7.53
CA GLU A 56 4.75 1.35 7.46
C GLU A 56 5.37 1.88 6.15
N THR A 57 6.25 1.08 5.55
CA THR A 57 6.91 1.39 4.28
C THR A 57 5.93 1.57 3.11
N GLN A 58 4.76 0.93 3.13
CA GLN A 58 3.72 1.11 2.12
C GLN A 58 3.15 2.54 2.17
N GLY A 59 2.79 3.02 3.36
CA GLY A 59 2.29 4.38 3.55
C GLY A 59 3.37 5.44 3.31
N ILE A 60 4.58 5.23 3.82
CA ILE A 60 5.73 6.12 3.57
C ILE A 60 6.06 6.21 2.07
N GLY A 61 5.96 5.09 1.35
CA GLY A 61 6.11 5.05 -0.11
C GLY A 61 5.07 5.90 -0.84
N ALA A 62 3.78 5.79 -0.47
CA ALA A 62 2.71 6.61 -1.03
C ALA A 62 2.92 8.11 -0.75
N PHE A 63 3.29 8.48 0.48
CA PHE A 63 3.62 9.85 0.84
C PHE A 63 4.81 10.38 0.00
N THR A 64 5.86 9.58 -0.16
CA THR A 64 7.02 9.94 -0.97
C THR A 64 6.63 10.17 -2.43
N ALA A 65 5.78 9.31 -3.02
CA ALA A 65 5.27 9.49 -4.37
C ALA A 65 4.48 10.79 -4.54
N LEU A 66 3.62 11.14 -3.58
CA LEU A 66 2.88 12.42 -3.56
C LEU A 66 3.83 13.62 -3.52
N GLN A 67 4.85 13.58 -2.64
CA GLN A 67 5.87 14.62 -2.53
C GLN A 67 6.64 14.79 -3.86
N ARG A 68 7.03 13.69 -4.51
CA ARG A 68 7.73 13.73 -5.81
C ARG A 68 6.89 14.34 -6.94
N ARG A 69 5.57 14.29 -6.82
CA ARG A 69 4.62 14.86 -7.77
C ARG A 69 4.12 16.26 -7.41
N ASN A 70 4.68 16.87 -6.36
CA ASN A 70 4.25 18.18 -5.84
C ASN A 70 2.75 18.23 -5.51
N ILE A 71 2.18 17.11 -5.07
CA ILE A 71 0.78 17.06 -4.60
C ILE A 71 0.76 17.39 -3.11
N THR A 72 -0.08 18.35 -2.72
CA THR A 72 -0.28 18.73 -1.31
C THR A 72 -0.59 17.49 -0.49
N SER A 73 0.32 17.13 0.42
CA SER A 73 0.16 15.90 1.20
C SER A 73 0.66 16.09 2.62
N ARG A 74 0.07 15.31 3.53
CA ARG A 74 0.45 15.26 4.94
C ARG A 74 0.67 13.81 5.34
N LEU A 75 1.61 13.59 6.25
CA LEU A 75 1.85 12.30 6.89
C LEU A 75 1.56 12.45 8.38
N LEU A 76 0.68 11.61 8.91
CA LEU A 76 0.48 11.41 10.34
C LEU A 76 1.05 10.05 10.70
N TYR A 77 2.14 10.05 11.46
CA TYR A 77 2.88 8.85 11.82
C TYR A 77 2.75 8.58 13.31
N PHE A 78 2.29 7.37 13.65
CA PHE A 78 2.14 6.91 15.01
C PHE A 78 3.23 5.86 15.34
N PRO A 79 4.27 6.21 16.11
CA PRO A 79 5.42 5.34 16.33
C PRO A 79 5.13 4.10 17.19
N THR A 80 3.96 4.05 17.83
CA THR A 80 3.59 2.96 18.76
C THR A 80 2.33 2.21 18.34
N GLU A 81 1.54 2.76 17.41
CA GLU A 81 0.26 2.18 17.01
C GLU A 81 0.43 1.05 16.00
N ASN A 82 -0.55 0.16 15.99
CA ASN A 82 -0.65 -0.99 15.08
C ASN A 82 -1.66 -0.71 13.96
N HIS A 83 -2.29 -1.75 13.40
CA HIS A 83 -3.23 -1.66 12.28
C HIS A 83 -4.62 -1.04 12.61
N TRP A 84 -4.89 -0.63 13.85
CA TRP A 84 -6.23 -0.28 14.35
C TRP A 84 -6.34 1.16 14.83
#